data_AF-A0A814G2J1-F1
#
_entry.id   AF-A0A814G2J1-F1
#
_cell.length_a   1.000
_cell.length_b   1.000
_cell.length_c   1.000
_cell.angle_alpha   90.00
_cell.angle_beta   90.00
_cell.angle_gamma   90.00
#
_symmetry.space_group_name_H-M   'P 1'
#
loop_
_entity.id
_entity.type
_entity.pdbx_description
1 polymer ?
#
loop_
_entity_poly.entity_id
_entity_poly.type
_entity_poly.pdbx_seq_one_letter_code
_entity_poly.pdbx_strand_id
1 'polypeptide(L)'
;MPLYEVFSHSDRFHYRANLFSLATCFVILCTILTFLPPFLFAYFAEGFWIKEGSYSEQARVSYSGYIVTIDYTNSVGSQVKISSSYASLNTAFRDAFISGINSLASNDTNGNGIDNQFSIAFQFPFDDSTVVINNINVWLIFQYELRARQYINMETMALINLYSDAMSLASNPTVTAEGNLIFQQRQPIQSSDSDLEYNQTIIDPDSLLATSPIDFNPVLNTYFKRKYYTSYQSESLKWASGTTSTASTLNINITVNVNSQSIRFIPGFWQEFKWGWIQYLSVLLPFIMIFNRIKEFVFQNQLVRTLVDMPHHRYKS
;
A
#
# COMPACT_ATOMS: atom_id res chain seq x y z
N MET A 1 65.99 -34.05 -3.02
CA MET A 1 64.56 -33.81 -2.77
C MET A 1 64.28 -32.34 -2.98
N PRO A 2 63.28 -31.94 -3.78
CA PRO A 2 62.92 -30.54 -3.91
C PRO A 2 62.31 -30.03 -2.59
N LEU A 3 62.84 -28.94 -2.07
CA LEU A 3 62.29 -28.26 -0.89
C LEU A 3 61.04 -27.48 -1.31
N TYR A 4 59.94 -27.69 -0.58
CA TYR A 4 58.71 -26.93 -0.72
C TYR A 4 58.58 -25.99 0.48
N GLU A 5 58.30 -24.71 0.23
CA GLU A 5 58.08 -23.74 1.28
C GLU A 5 56.71 -24.01 1.91
N VAL A 6 56.72 -24.57 3.13
CA VAL A 6 55.49 -24.99 3.84
C VAL A 6 54.80 -23.81 4.52
N PHE A 7 55.55 -22.77 4.88
CA PHE A 7 55.04 -21.62 5.61
C PHE A 7 55.94 -20.41 5.40
N SER A 8 55.33 -19.27 5.10
CA SER A 8 55.99 -17.97 5.09
C SER A 8 55.19 -16.99 5.93
N HIS A 9 55.89 -16.08 6.61
CA HIS A 9 55.29 -14.96 7.32
C HIS A 9 55.86 -13.64 6.78
N SER A 10 55.09 -12.56 6.80
CA SER A 10 55.63 -11.26 6.40
C SER A 10 56.38 -10.60 7.56
N ASP A 11 57.63 -10.20 7.33
CA ASP A 11 58.32 -9.31 8.25
C ASP A 11 57.64 -7.93 8.28
N ARG A 12 57.31 -7.43 9.47
CA ARG A 12 56.64 -6.13 9.65
C ARG A 12 57.69 -5.02 9.60
N PHE A 13 57.69 -4.24 8.52
CA PHE A 13 58.45 -2.99 8.43
C PHE A 13 57.69 -1.85 9.13
N HIS A 14 58.37 -1.10 10.00
CA HIS A 14 57.80 0.07 10.64
C HIS A 14 58.39 1.35 10.03
N TYR A 15 57.53 2.19 9.47
CA TYR A 15 57.89 3.50 8.93
C TYR A 15 57.45 4.59 9.92
N ARG A 16 58.40 5.39 10.42
CA ARG A 16 58.13 6.47 11.39
C ARG A 16 58.34 7.85 10.74
N ALA A 17 57.50 8.81 11.09
CA ALA A 17 57.59 10.20 10.62
C ALA A 17 57.06 11.18 11.69
N ASN A 18 57.42 12.46 11.57
CA ASN A 18 56.89 13.53 12.42
C ASN A 18 55.47 13.92 12.03
N LEU A 19 54.67 14.41 12.99
CA LEU A 19 53.26 14.80 12.82
C LEU A 19 53.04 15.86 11.71
N PHE A 20 53.98 16.80 11.53
CA PHE A 20 53.93 17.84 10.50
C PHE A 20 54.89 17.55 9.33
N SER A 21 54.89 16.32 8.82
CA SER A 21 55.74 15.92 7.69
C SER A 21 54.91 15.68 6.42
N LEU A 22 55.60 15.67 5.28
CA LEU A 22 54.96 15.30 4.00
C LEU A 22 54.42 13.87 4.04
N ALA A 23 55.03 12.97 4.83
CA ALA A 23 54.58 11.59 5.02
C ALA A 23 53.23 11.52 5.74
N THR A 24 53.06 12.30 6.82
CA THR A 24 51.78 12.33 7.55
C THR A 24 50.69 13.00 6.73
N CYS A 25 51.00 14.08 5.98
CA CYS A 25 50.07 14.67 5.03
C CYS A 25 49.61 13.66 3.95
N PHE A 26 50.55 12.89 3.40
CA PHE A 26 50.25 11.84 2.43
C PHE A 26 49.35 10.74 3.02
N VAL A 27 49.64 10.27 4.24
CA VAL A 27 48.79 9.27 4.92
C VAL A 27 47.39 9.83 5.17
N ILE A 28 47.27 11.07 5.64
CA ILE A 28 45.98 11.74 5.85
C ILE A 28 45.21 11.81 4.52
N LEU A 29 45.86 12.26 3.44
CA LEU A 29 45.25 12.32 2.11
C LEU A 29 44.79 10.94 1.64
N CYS A 30 45.63 9.90 1.77
CA CYS A 30 45.25 8.53 1.44
C CYS A 30 44.08 8.04 2.28
N THR A 31 44.02 8.35 3.59
CA THR A 31 42.88 7.98 4.43
C THR A 31 41.60 8.68 3.99
N ILE A 32 41.65 9.98 3.70
CA ILE A 32 40.50 10.72 3.17
C ILE A 32 40.04 10.10 1.85
N LEU A 33 40.96 9.84 0.91
CA LEU A 33 40.64 9.21 -0.37
C LEU A 33 40.19 7.74 -0.24
N THR A 34 40.52 7.06 0.85
CA THR A 34 40.04 5.69 1.10
C THR A 34 38.59 5.68 1.58
N PHE A 35 38.18 6.64 2.42
CA PHE A 35 36.86 6.60 3.06
C PHE A 35 35.81 7.54 2.45
N LEU A 36 36.22 8.73 1.97
CA LEU A 36 35.31 9.77 1.50
C LEU A 36 34.74 9.50 0.10
N PRO A 37 35.54 9.09 -0.91
CA PRO A 37 34.99 8.76 -2.22
C PRO A 37 33.99 7.59 -2.19
N PRO A 38 34.21 6.47 -1.49
CA PRO A 38 33.18 5.41 -1.37
C PRO A 38 31.86 5.90 -0.77
N PHE A 39 31.92 6.79 0.21
CA PHE A 39 30.73 7.41 0.79
C PHE A 39 30.00 8.27 -0.24
N LEU A 40 30.71 9.13 -0.96
CA LEU A 40 30.12 9.95 -2.03
C LEU A 40 29.53 9.09 -3.14
N PHE A 41 30.24 8.03 -3.57
CA PHE A 41 29.74 7.09 -4.55
C PHE A 41 28.44 6.44 -4.09
N ALA A 42 28.39 5.88 -2.87
CA ALA A 42 27.18 5.27 -2.34
C ALA A 42 26.03 6.28 -2.23
N TYR A 43 26.32 7.51 -1.80
CA TYR A 43 25.32 8.57 -1.68
C TYR A 43 24.74 9.01 -3.03
N PHE A 44 25.58 9.14 -4.07
CA PHE A 44 25.15 9.58 -5.40
C PHE A 44 24.63 8.45 -6.29
N ALA A 45 24.95 7.18 -6.01
CA ALA A 45 24.54 6.03 -6.82
C ALA A 45 23.06 5.60 -6.63
N GLU A 46 22.21 6.48 -6.08
CA GLU A 46 20.77 6.26 -5.90
C GLU A 46 20.42 4.92 -5.21
N GLY A 47 20.51 4.90 -3.88
CA GLY A 47 20.20 3.70 -3.10
C GLY A 47 20.53 3.78 -1.62
N PHE A 48 21.25 4.83 -1.21
CA PHE A 48 21.61 5.08 0.18
C PHE A 48 20.45 5.62 1.03
N TRP A 49 19.49 6.31 0.41
CA TRP A 49 18.34 6.90 1.09
C TRP A 49 17.08 6.79 0.21
N ILE A 50 16.41 5.63 0.30
CA ILE A 50 15.17 5.33 -0.40
C ILE A 50 14.03 6.09 0.29
N LYS A 51 13.33 6.93 -0.48
CA LYS A 51 12.21 7.74 0.03
C LYS A 51 10.91 6.96 0.13
N GLU A 52 10.66 6.07 -0.83
CA GLU A 52 9.45 5.24 -0.90
C GLU A 52 9.82 3.84 -1.38
N GLY A 53 9.21 2.83 -0.75
CA GLY A 53 9.23 1.45 -1.21
C GLY A 53 7.81 0.98 -1.52
N SER A 54 7.70 -0.15 -2.21
CA SER A 54 6.44 -0.84 -2.42
C SER A 54 6.56 -2.32 -2.09
N TYR A 55 5.44 -2.92 -1.66
CA TYR A 55 5.30 -4.36 -1.50
C TYR A 55 3.92 -4.79 -1.99
N SER A 56 3.78 -6.07 -2.36
CA SER A 56 2.49 -6.61 -2.75
C SER A 56 1.82 -7.29 -1.56
N GLU A 57 0.57 -6.95 -1.28
CA GLU A 57 -0.25 -7.60 -0.27
C GLU A 57 -1.71 -7.70 -0.75
N GLN A 58 -2.34 -8.81 -0.41
CA GLN A 58 -3.78 -8.98 -0.48
C GLN A 58 -4.39 -8.66 0.89
N ALA A 59 -5.29 -7.69 0.92
CA ALA A 59 -5.95 -7.30 2.16
C ALA A 59 -6.99 -8.33 2.61
N ARG A 60 -7.16 -8.42 3.92
CA ARG A 60 -8.29 -9.13 4.53
C ARG A 60 -9.45 -8.16 4.60
N VAL A 61 -10.55 -8.52 3.95
CA VAL A 61 -11.75 -7.70 3.87
C VAL A 61 -12.89 -8.46 4.51
N SER A 62 -13.69 -7.77 5.32
CA SER A 62 -14.94 -8.34 5.84
C SER A 62 -16.09 -7.36 5.65
N TYR A 63 -17.23 -7.87 5.21
CA TYR A 63 -18.43 -7.07 4.99
C TYR A 63 -19.00 -6.52 6.31
N SER A 64 -19.25 -5.20 6.35
CA SER A 64 -19.76 -4.49 7.53
C SER A 64 -21.22 -4.06 7.34
N GLY A 65 -21.58 -3.53 6.17
CA GLY A 65 -22.92 -3.02 5.92
C GLY A 65 -23.14 -2.44 4.52
N TYR A 66 -24.33 -1.88 4.30
CA TYR A 66 -24.69 -1.25 3.04
C TYR A 66 -25.70 -0.11 3.17
N ILE A 67 -25.70 0.77 2.16
CA ILE A 67 -26.76 1.74 1.87
C ILE A 67 -27.03 1.71 0.37
N VAL A 68 -28.29 1.59 -0.04
CA VAL A 68 -28.73 1.63 -1.43
C VAL A 68 -29.75 2.76 -1.57
N THR A 69 -29.50 3.67 -2.51
CA THR A 69 -30.46 4.70 -2.92
C THR A 69 -30.86 4.45 -4.37
N ILE A 70 -32.15 4.41 -4.64
CA ILE A 70 -32.72 4.15 -5.97
C ILE A 70 -33.49 5.40 -6.39
N ASP A 71 -33.00 6.05 -7.42
CA ASP A 71 -33.66 7.17 -8.08
C ASP A 71 -34.52 6.60 -9.21
N TYR A 72 -35.82 6.86 -9.16
CA TYR A 72 -36.78 6.32 -10.11
C TYR A 72 -37.84 7.36 -10.49
N THR A 73 -38.44 7.17 -11.65
CA THR A 73 -39.54 8.00 -12.16
C THR A 73 -40.81 7.17 -12.20
N ASN A 74 -41.90 7.72 -11.68
CA ASN A 74 -43.25 7.16 -11.79
C ASN A 74 -44.23 8.21 -12.35
N SER A 75 -45.52 7.89 -12.31
CA SER A 75 -46.61 8.80 -12.75
C SER A 75 -46.68 10.13 -11.98
N VAL A 76 -46.08 10.21 -10.78
CA VAL A 76 -46.06 11.41 -9.92
C VAL A 76 -44.82 12.27 -10.19
N GLY A 77 -43.73 11.68 -10.67
CA GLY A 77 -42.48 12.36 -11.00
C GLY A 77 -41.24 11.57 -10.59
N SER A 78 -40.11 12.26 -10.44
CA SER A 78 -38.86 11.66 -9.94
C SER A 78 -38.91 11.54 -8.42
N GLN A 79 -38.62 10.35 -7.90
CA GLN A 79 -38.63 10.00 -6.48
C GLN A 79 -37.39 9.18 -6.13
N VAL A 80 -37.04 9.15 -4.84
CA VAL A 80 -35.91 8.40 -4.31
C VAL A 80 -36.41 7.42 -3.27
N LYS A 81 -35.99 6.15 -3.37
CA LYS A 81 -36.17 5.14 -2.32
C LYS A 81 -34.83 4.76 -1.72
N ILE A 82 -34.80 4.46 -0.42
CA ILE A 82 -33.58 4.09 0.30
C ILE A 82 -33.76 2.77 1.06
N SER A 83 -32.70 1.97 1.09
CA SER A 83 -32.60 0.76 1.91
C SER A 83 -31.20 0.68 2.51
N SER A 84 -31.10 0.38 3.80
CA SER A 84 -29.79 0.27 4.46
C SER A 84 -29.77 -0.84 5.51
N SER A 85 -28.57 -1.26 5.89
CA SER A 85 -28.36 -2.13 7.06
C SER A 85 -28.55 -1.41 8.40
N TYR A 86 -28.64 -0.08 8.40
CA TYR A 86 -28.77 0.73 9.61
C TYR A 86 -30.24 1.01 9.93
N ALA A 87 -30.74 0.42 11.02
CA ALA A 87 -32.13 0.57 11.42
C ALA A 87 -32.54 2.04 11.64
N SER A 88 -31.66 2.86 12.24
CA SER A 88 -31.89 4.28 12.49
C SER A 88 -32.10 5.09 11.20
N LEU A 89 -31.27 4.86 10.16
CA LEU A 89 -31.46 5.49 8.85
C LEU A 89 -32.77 5.05 8.20
N ASN A 90 -33.11 3.76 8.25
CA ASN A 90 -34.38 3.26 7.71
C ASN A 90 -35.59 3.89 8.40
N THR A 91 -35.52 4.13 9.71
CA THR A 91 -36.60 4.81 10.45
C THR A 91 -36.72 6.29 10.11
N ALA A 92 -35.60 6.97 9.85
CA ALA A 92 -35.61 8.38 9.49
C ALA A 92 -36.18 8.61 8.09
N PHE A 93 -35.91 7.70 7.16
CA PHE A 93 -36.45 7.71 5.80
C PHE A 93 -37.70 6.84 5.65
N ARG A 94 -38.54 6.73 6.68
CA ARG A 94 -39.68 5.81 6.69
C ARG A 94 -40.58 5.91 5.46
N ASP A 95 -40.81 7.12 4.96
CA ASP A 95 -41.67 7.37 3.79
C ASP A 95 -41.00 6.99 2.46
N ALA A 96 -39.67 7.01 2.42
CA ALA A 96 -38.84 6.63 1.26
C ALA A 96 -38.23 5.23 1.41
N PHE A 97 -38.52 4.52 2.49
CA PHE A 97 -37.90 3.25 2.79
C PHE A 97 -38.44 2.14 1.89
N ILE A 98 -37.54 1.29 1.39
CA ILE A 98 -37.90 0.05 0.69
C ILE A 98 -37.25 -1.15 1.38
N SER A 99 -38.10 -2.12 1.74
CA SER A 99 -37.65 -3.40 2.27
C SER A 99 -37.19 -4.27 1.11
N GLY A 100 -35.93 -4.68 1.12
CA GLY A 100 -35.36 -5.62 0.14
C GLY A 100 -34.86 -6.89 0.80
N ILE A 101 -34.67 -7.93 -0.01
CA ILE A 101 -33.94 -9.13 0.38
C ILE A 101 -32.48 -8.92 -0.02
N ASN A 102 -31.56 -9.19 0.90
CA ASN A 102 -30.13 -9.12 0.65
C ASN A 102 -29.47 -10.49 0.91
N SER A 103 -28.53 -10.87 0.07
CA SER A 103 -27.70 -12.05 0.26
C SER A 103 -26.22 -11.72 0.05
N LEU A 104 -25.37 -12.25 0.91
CA LEU A 104 -23.91 -12.12 0.84
C LEU A 104 -23.30 -13.51 0.70
N ALA A 105 -22.44 -13.68 -0.29
CA ALA A 105 -21.57 -14.84 -0.42
C ALA A 105 -20.13 -14.34 -0.53
N SER A 106 -19.22 -14.92 0.26
CA SER A 106 -17.78 -14.73 0.06
C SER A 106 -17.17 -16.02 -0.48
N ASN A 107 -16.15 -15.87 -1.33
CA ASN A 107 -15.48 -16.99 -1.95
C ASN A 107 -13.96 -16.81 -1.89
N ASP A 108 -13.27 -17.84 -1.43
CA ASP A 108 -11.82 -17.97 -1.49
C ASP A 108 -11.46 -18.81 -2.72
N THR A 109 -11.10 -18.13 -3.82
CA THR A 109 -10.82 -18.77 -5.11
C THR A 109 -9.44 -19.43 -5.17
N ASN A 110 -8.49 -19.04 -4.31
CA ASN A 110 -7.12 -19.55 -4.32
C ASN A 110 -6.77 -20.44 -3.11
N GLY A 111 -7.68 -20.56 -2.15
CA GLY A 111 -7.56 -21.46 -1.00
C GLY A 111 -6.54 -20.99 0.04
N ASN A 112 -6.24 -19.69 0.10
CA ASN A 112 -5.24 -19.13 1.01
C ASN A 112 -5.83 -18.70 2.37
N GLY A 113 -7.12 -18.92 2.60
CA GLY A 113 -7.84 -18.51 3.81
C GLY A 113 -8.12 -17.00 3.87
N ILE A 114 -8.11 -16.32 2.73
CA ILE A 114 -8.49 -14.92 2.55
C ILE A 114 -9.54 -14.87 1.44
N ASP A 115 -10.68 -14.26 1.73
CA ASP A 115 -11.75 -14.13 0.75
C ASP A 115 -11.29 -13.23 -0.40
N ASN A 116 -11.37 -13.76 -1.62
CA ASN A 116 -10.94 -13.09 -2.84
C ASN A 116 -12.10 -12.36 -3.53
N GLN A 117 -13.33 -12.77 -3.26
CA GLN A 117 -14.52 -12.28 -3.95
C GLN A 117 -15.70 -12.20 -3.00
N PHE A 118 -16.46 -11.11 -3.09
CA PHE A 118 -17.74 -10.90 -2.42
C PHE A 118 -18.85 -10.75 -3.46
N SER A 119 -19.79 -11.68 -3.47
CA SER A 119 -21.00 -11.63 -4.29
C SER A 119 -22.17 -11.18 -3.42
N ILE A 120 -22.67 -9.99 -3.69
CA ILE A 120 -23.75 -9.34 -2.94
C ILE A 120 -24.93 -9.19 -3.88
N ALA A 121 -26.08 -9.74 -3.49
CA ALA A 121 -27.31 -9.58 -4.26
C ALA A 121 -28.35 -8.83 -3.42
N PHE A 122 -29.06 -7.89 -4.06
CA PHE A 122 -30.20 -7.18 -3.52
C PHE A 122 -31.41 -7.40 -4.41
N GLN A 123 -32.56 -7.63 -3.79
CA GLN A 123 -33.85 -7.74 -4.48
C GLN A 123 -34.85 -6.78 -3.84
N PHE A 124 -35.33 -5.81 -4.63
CA PHE A 124 -36.26 -4.78 -4.19
C PHE A 124 -37.61 -4.94 -4.91
N PRO A 125 -38.69 -5.30 -4.19
CA PRO A 125 -40.03 -5.34 -4.74
C PRO A 125 -40.64 -3.93 -4.79
N PHE A 126 -41.30 -3.60 -5.90
CA PHE A 126 -42.13 -2.40 -6.00
C PHE A 126 -43.57 -2.77 -6.32
N ASP A 127 -44.49 -1.95 -5.82
CA ASP A 127 -45.93 -2.13 -6.04
C ASP A 127 -46.38 -1.66 -7.43
N ASP A 128 -45.64 -0.73 -8.06
CA ASP A 128 -45.95 -0.14 -9.35
C ASP A 128 -44.98 -0.63 -10.44
N SER A 129 -45.52 -1.31 -11.45
CA SER A 129 -44.78 -1.86 -12.58
C SER A 129 -44.41 -0.81 -13.64
N THR A 130 -45.01 0.38 -13.59
CA THR A 130 -44.75 1.49 -14.53
C THR A 130 -43.52 2.31 -14.16
N VAL A 131 -42.89 1.98 -13.03
CA VAL A 131 -41.67 2.63 -12.55
C VAL A 131 -40.52 2.46 -13.55
N VAL A 132 -39.82 3.55 -13.82
CA VAL A 132 -38.59 3.58 -14.60
C VAL A 132 -37.43 3.92 -13.68
N ILE A 133 -36.40 3.08 -13.67
CA ILE A 133 -35.20 3.33 -12.87
C ILE A 133 -34.29 4.27 -13.65
N ASN A 134 -33.76 5.28 -12.96
CA ASN A 134 -32.83 6.26 -13.54
C ASN A 134 -31.40 5.98 -13.08
N ASN A 135 -31.21 5.87 -11.76
CA ASN A 135 -29.91 5.71 -11.14
C ASN A 135 -30.03 4.91 -9.85
N ILE A 136 -29.01 4.12 -9.54
CA ILE A 136 -28.88 3.43 -8.26
C ILE A 136 -27.49 3.71 -7.71
N ASN A 137 -27.41 4.30 -6.52
CA ASN A 137 -26.15 4.41 -5.80
C ASN A 137 -26.12 3.34 -4.70
N VAL A 138 -25.09 2.50 -4.74
CA VAL A 138 -24.84 1.46 -3.75
C VAL A 138 -23.55 1.77 -3.02
N TRP A 139 -23.66 1.82 -1.71
CA TRP A 139 -22.57 2.05 -0.78
C TRP A 139 -22.36 0.75 -0.04
N LEU A 140 -21.24 0.09 -0.29
CA LEU A 140 -20.85 -1.11 0.45
C LEU A 140 -19.76 -0.73 1.43
N ILE A 141 -19.91 -1.18 2.68
CA ILE A 141 -19.01 -0.85 3.77
C ILE A 141 -18.29 -2.13 4.18
N PHE A 142 -16.97 -2.02 4.31
CA PHE A 142 -16.09 -3.14 4.61
C PHE A 142 -15.13 -2.76 5.73
N GLN A 143 -14.77 -3.71 6.58
CA GLN A 143 -13.54 -3.61 7.36
C GLN A 143 -12.38 -4.11 6.49
N TYR A 144 -11.30 -3.34 6.46
CA TYR A 144 -10.15 -3.57 5.60
C TYR A 144 -8.88 -3.65 6.45
N GLU A 145 -8.18 -4.77 6.34
CA GLU A 145 -7.04 -5.08 7.17
C GLU A 145 -5.80 -5.45 6.34
N LEU A 146 -4.68 -4.80 6.65
CA LEU A 146 -3.34 -5.10 6.13
C LEU A 146 -2.45 -5.56 7.27
N ARG A 147 -1.64 -6.60 7.04
CA ARG A 147 -0.78 -7.24 8.04
C ARG A 147 0.65 -7.53 7.57
N ALA A 148 0.93 -7.53 6.26
CA ALA A 148 2.20 -8.08 5.75
C ALA A 148 3.42 -7.30 6.23
N ARG A 149 3.30 -5.98 6.34
CA ARG A 149 4.40 -5.11 6.81
C ARG A 149 4.02 -4.27 8.01
N GLN A 150 2.82 -3.70 7.97
CA GLN A 150 2.31 -2.82 9.01
C GLN A 150 0.86 -3.19 9.28
N TYR A 151 0.48 -3.15 10.54
CA TYR A 151 -0.89 -3.44 10.91
C TYR A 151 -1.77 -2.22 10.62
N ILE A 152 -2.60 -2.30 9.59
CA ILE A 152 -3.63 -1.28 9.31
C ILE A 152 -4.97 -1.94 9.49
N ASN A 153 -5.84 -1.30 10.26
CA ASN A 153 -7.24 -1.68 10.35
C ASN A 153 -8.07 -0.42 10.15
N MET A 154 -8.97 -0.46 9.17
CA MET A 154 -9.83 0.66 8.86
C MET A 154 -11.18 0.20 8.30
N GLU A 155 -12.21 0.99 8.57
CA GLU A 155 -13.46 0.84 7.83
C GLU A 155 -13.34 1.59 6.50
N THR A 156 -13.65 0.90 5.42
CA THR A 156 -13.61 1.42 4.05
C THR A 156 -14.95 1.25 3.35
N MET A 157 -15.05 1.88 2.17
CA MET A 157 -16.27 1.90 1.40
C MET A 157 -15.98 1.66 -0.08
N ALA A 158 -16.93 1.00 -0.74
CA ALA A 158 -17.02 0.88 -2.17
C ALA A 158 -18.29 1.61 -2.63
N LEU A 159 -18.13 2.77 -3.25
CA LEU A 159 -19.22 3.52 -3.85
C LEU A 159 -19.42 3.07 -5.30
N ILE A 160 -20.62 2.62 -5.62
CA ILE A 160 -20.98 2.05 -6.91
C ILE A 160 -22.20 2.80 -7.43
N ASN A 161 -22.03 3.52 -8.54
CA ASN A 161 -23.12 4.22 -9.20
C ASN A 161 -23.52 3.43 -10.44
N LEU A 162 -24.77 2.96 -10.47
CA LEU A 162 -25.35 2.17 -11.54
C LEU A 162 -26.33 3.06 -12.30
N TYR A 163 -25.84 3.65 -13.38
CA TYR A 163 -26.65 4.44 -14.28
C TYR A 163 -27.42 3.51 -15.23
N SER A 164 -28.70 3.75 -15.41
CA SER A 164 -29.54 3.05 -16.40
C SER A 164 -30.06 4.01 -17.45
N ASP A 165 -30.05 3.58 -18.71
CA ASP A 165 -30.74 4.27 -19.80
C ASP A 165 -32.25 3.94 -19.74
N ALA A 166 -32.92 4.47 -18.72
CA ALA A 166 -34.37 4.42 -18.50
C ALA A 166 -34.98 3.00 -18.61
N MET A 167 -34.65 2.13 -17.65
CA MET A 167 -35.13 0.74 -17.67
C MET A 167 -36.46 0.58 -16.89
N SER A 168 -37.46 0.01 -17.55
CA SER A 168 -38.79 -0.22 -16.94
C SER A 168 -38.78 -1.41 -15.99
N LEU A 169 -39.47 -1.27 -14.87
CA LEU A 169 -39.63 -2.33 -13.88
C LEU A 169 -40.56 -3.46 -14.35
N ALA A 170 -41.35 -3.24 -15.40
CA ALA A 170 -42.26 -4.24 -15.97
C ALA A 170 -41.54 -5.50 -16.49
N SER A 171 -40.24 -5.39 -16.80
CA SER A 171 -39.43 -6.51 -17.27
C SER A 171 -38.56 -7.15 -16.18
N ASN A 172 -38.77 -6.84 -14.89
CA ASN A 172 -37.94 -7.36 -13.78
C ASN A 172 -36.44 -7.15 -14.02
N PRO A 173 -36.00 -5.89 -14.07
CA PRO A 173 -34.63 -5.54 -14.40
C PRO A 173 -33.64 -6.18 -13.43
N THR A 174 -32.60 -6.79 -14.00
CA THR A 174 -31.44 -7.29 -13.26
C THR A 174 -30.21 -6.49 -13.69
N VAL A 175 -29.56 -5.83 -12.73
CA VAL A 175 -28.27 -5.18 -12.94
C VAL A 175 -27.18 -6.06 -12.35
N THR A 176 -26.18 -6.36 -13.16
CA THR A 176 -24.99 -7.09 -12.72
C THR A 176 -23.79 -6.17 -12.87
N ALA A 177 -23.14 -5.86 -11.75
CA ALA A 177 -21.91 -5.09 -11.69
C ALA A 177 -20.77 -5.98 -11.16
N GLU A 178 -19.65 -5.98 -11.86
CA GLU A 178 -18.45 -6.69 -11.48
C GLU A 178 -17.26 -5.73 -11.49
N GLY A 179 -16.42 -5.80 -10.46
CA GLY A 179 -15.30 -4.89 -10.33
C GLY A 179 -14.39 -5.21 -9.16
N ASN A 180 -13.32 -4.44 -9.07
CA ASN A 180 -12.27 -4.61 -8.07
C ASN A 180 -12.38 -3.57 -6.97
N LEU A 181 -12.12 -3.98 -5.73
CA LEU A 181 -11.88 -3.07 -4.61
C LEU A 181 -10.41 -2.63 -4.62
N ILE A 182 -10.16 -1.37 -4.97
CA ILE A 182 -8.81 -0.83 -5.11
C ILE A 182 -8.46 0.06 -3.93
N PHE A 183 -7.31 -0.18 -3.33
CA PHE A 183 -6.69 0.64 -2.31
C PHE A 183 -5.98 1.84 -2.95
N GLN A 184 -6.53 3.01 -2.69
CA GLN A 184 -6.01 4.29 -3.16
C GLN A 184 -5.18 4.94 -2.07
N GLN A 185 -3.91 5.21 -2.37
CA GLN A 185 -2.99 5.89 -1.46
C GLN A 185 -2.69 7.29 -1.98
N ARG A 186 -3.07 8.33 -1.23
CA ARG A 186 -2.62 9.71 -1.49
C ARG A 186 -1.21 9.94 -0.98
N GLN A 187 -0.86 9.27 0.11
CA GLN A 187 0.45 9.31 0.74
C GLN A 187 0.91 7.88 1.03
N PRO A 188 2.21 7.59 0.94
CA PRO A 188 2.75 6.30 1.37
C PRO A 188 2.54 6.11 2.87
N ILE A 189 2.34 4.87 3.29
CA ILE A 189 2.17 4.55 4.72
C ILE A 189 3.50 4.76 5.43
N GLN A 190 3.49 5.49 6.54
CA GLN A 190 4.70 5.67 7.35
C GLN A 190 5.03 4.40 8.10
N SER A 191 6.30 3.99 8.15
CA SER A 191 6.78 2.83 8.93
C SER A 191 6.58 3.01 10.45
N SER A 192 5.39 2.67 10.91
CA SER A 192 4.95 2.49 12.30
C SER A 192 4.45 1.06 12.49
N ASP A 193 4.43 0.56 13.73
CA ASP A 193 3.99 -0.81 14.02
C ASP A 193 2.50 -1.03 13.69
N SER A 194 1.65 -0.05 13.98
CA SER A 194 0.23 -0.08 13.67
C SER A 194 -0.33 1.30 13.33
N ASP A 195 -1.28 1.35 12.40
CA ASP A 195 -2.07 2.53 12.09
C ASP A 195 -3.57 2.19 12.22
N LEU A 196 -4.22 2.86 13.17
CA LEU A 196 -5.63 2.70 13.50
C LEU A 196 -6.41 4.01 13.32
N GLU A 197 -5.84 5.00 12.62
CA GLU A 197 -6.45 6.33 12.43
C GLU A 197 -7.87 6.25 11.86
N TYR A 198 -8.12 5.26 10.99
CA TYR A 198 -9.42 5.06 10.33
C TYR A 198 -10.18 3.83 10.84
N ASN A 199 -9.82 3.30 12.01
CA ASN A 199 -10.59 2.26 12.70
C ASN A 199 -11.79 2.87 13.43
N GLN A 200 -12.65 3.55 12.67
CA GLN A 200 -13.86 4.19 13.15
C GLN A 200 -14.93 4.10 12.07
N THR A 201 -16.18 4.16 12.49
CA THR A 201 -17.31 4.05 11.56
C THR A 201 -17.30 5.21 10.56
N ILE A 202 -17.38 4.91 9.26
CA ILE A 202 -17.48 5.92 8.18
C ILE A 202 -18.82 6.64 8.29
N ILE A 203 -19.87 5.85 8.53
CA ILE A 203 -21.25 6.32 8.60
C ILE A 203 -21.67 6.17 10.05
N ASP A 204 -21.79 7.32 10.72
CA ASP A 204 -22.47 7.41 12.01
C ASP A 204 -23.90 7.88 11.77
N PRO A 205 -24.91 6.99 11.90
CA PRO A 205 -26.30 7.36 11.71
C PRO A 205 -26.74 8.49 12.62
N ASP A 206 -26.32 8.52 13.88
CA ASP A 206 -26.83 9.49 14.85
C ASP A 206 -26.35 10.91 14.50
N SER A 207 -25.09 11.04 14.09
CA SER A 207 -24.53 12.29 13.56
C SER A 207 -25.21 12.75 12.27
N LEU A 208 -25.57 11.83 11.37
CA LEU A 208 -26.28 12.17 10.13
C LEU A 208 -27.70 12.66 10.40
N LEU A 209 -28.39 12.04 11.36
CA LEU A 209 -29.77 12.39 11.73
C LEU A 209 -29.86 13.72 12.49
N ALA A 210 -28.77 14.17 13.11
CA ALA A 210 -28.71 15.49 13.74
C ALA A 210 -28.73 16.65 12.72
N THR A 211 -28.45 16.38 11.43
CA THR A 211 -28.44 17.39 10.37
C THR A 211 -29.72 17.29 9.55
N SER A 212 -30.45 18.40 9.38
CA SER A 212 -31.65 18.49 8.55
C SER A 212 -31.46 19.55 7.45
N PRO A 213 -31.53 19.20 6.15
CA PRO A 213 -31.81 17.87 5.59
C PRO A 213 -30.63 16.88 5.76
N ILE A 214 -30.93 15.59 5.77
CA ILE A 214 -29.91 14.54 5.80
C ILE A 214 -29.13 14.59 4.48
N ASP A 215 -27.82 14.81 4.57
CA ASP A 215 -26.92 14.91 3.43
C ASP A 215 -25.74 13.93 3.59
N PHE A 216 -25.47 13.16 2.54
CA PHE A 216 -24.38 12.20 2.48
C PHE A 216 -23.07 12.81 1.94
N ASN A 217 -23.11 14.01 1.34
CA ASN A 217 -21.91 14.67 0.79
C ASN A 217 -20.81 14.92 1.84
N PRO A 218 -21.10 15.33 3.10
CA PRO A 218 -20.06 15.50 4.12
C PRO A 218 -19.30 14.21 4.42
N VAL A 219 -19.98 13.05 4.37
CA VAL A 219 -19.38 11.73 4.57
C VAL A 219 -18.41 11.42 3.43
N LEU A 220 -18.83 11.61 2.18
CA LEU A 220 -17.96 11.42 1.00
C LEU A 220 -16.76 12.37 1.04
N ASN A 221 -16.98 13.64 1.38
CA ASN A 221 -15.91 14.64 1.46
C ASN A 221 -14.87 14.27 2.52
N THR A 222 -15.31 13.74 3.67
CA THR A 222 -14.39 13.29 4.72
C THR A 222 -13.66 12.02 4.29
N TYR A 223 -14.37 11.07 3.68
CA TYR A 223 -13.81 9.81 3.20
C TYR A 223 -12.73 10.03 2.13
N PHE A 224 -12.99 10.84 1.11
CA PHE A 224 -12.04 11.09 0.03
C PHE A 224 -10.84 11.97 0.44
N LYS A 225 -10.91 12.64 1.59
CA LYS A 225 -9.78 13.38 2.18
C LYS A 225 -8.81 12.51 2.97
N ARG A 226 -9.16 11.25 3.29
CA ARG A 226 -8.28 10.32 4.00
C ARG A 226 -6.95 10.13 3.27
N LYS A 227 -5.89 9.84 4.02
CA LYS A 227 -4.55 9.55 3.47
C LYS A 227 -4.58 8.34 2.54
N TYR A 228 -5.41 7.37 2.90
CA TYR A 228 -5.65 6.16 2.14
C TYR A 228 -7.12 5.72 2.31
N TYR A 229 -7.70 5.21 1.23
CA TYR A 229 -9.12 4.82 1.15
C TYR A 229 -9.29 3.75 0.08
N THR A 230 -10.47 3.12 0.00
CA THR A 230 -10.78 2.21 -1.12
C THR A 230 -11.75 2.83 -2.11
N SER A 231 -11.62 2.45 -3.37
CA SER A 231 -12.52 2.78 -4.46
C SER A 231 -12.97 1.52 -5.17
N TYR A 232 -14.22 1.47 -5.63
CA TYR A 232 -14.68 0.44 -6.54
C TYR A 232 -14.31 0.80 -7.97
N GLN A 233 -13.57 -0.06 -8.66
CA GLN A 233 -13.33 0.08 -10.09
C GLN A 233 -14.19 -0.94 -10.83
N SER A 234 -15.20 -0.45 -11.55
CA SER A 234 -16.08 -1.30 -12.37
C SER A 234 -15.31 -1.86 -13.56
N GLU A 235 -15.40 -3.17 -13.76
CA GLU A 235 -14.89 -3.88 -14.94
C GLU A 235 -16.03 -4.21 -15.91
N SER A 236 -17.18 -4.62 -15.39
CA SER A 236 -18.36 -4.92 -16.18
C SER A 236 -19.62 -4.37 -15.51
N LEU A 237 -20.46 -3.70 -16.28
CA LEU A 237 -21.79 -3.27 -15.87
C LEU A 237 -22.77 -3.72 -16.96
N LYS A 238 -23.72 -4.58 -16.59
CA LYS A 238 -24.71 -5.13 -17.51
C LYS A 238 -26.10 -4.98 -16.94
N TRP A 239 -26.99 -4.45 -17.75
CA TRP A 239 -28.41 -4.41 -17.47
C TRP A 239 -29.10 -5.46 -18.33
N ALA A 240 -29.88 -6.33 -17.68
CA ALA A 240 -30.67 -7.36 -18.34
C ALA A 240 -32.14 -7.21 -17.95
N SER A 241 -33.03 -7.35 -18.93
CA SER A 241 -34.45 -7.55 -18.65
C SER A 241 -34.66 -9.01 -18.24
N GLY A 242 -35.35 -9.24 -17.13
CA GLY A 242 -35.81 -10.55 -16.70
C GLY A 242 -37.06 -11.01 -17.47
N THR A 243 -37.66 -12.10 -17.00
CA THR A 243 -38.92 -12.62 -17.52
C THR A 243 -40.11 -11.82 -16.98
N THR A 244 -41.18 -11.73 -17.78
CA THR A 244 -42.47 -11.16 -17.36
C THR A 244 -43.06 -12.01 -16.24
N SER A 245 -42.82 -11.58 -15.00
CA SER A 245 -43.43 -12.16 -13.79
C SER A 245 -44.48 -11.18 -13.25
N THR A 246 -45.42 -11.67 -12.47
CA THR A 246 -46.49 -10.85 -11.86
C THR A 246 -45.98 -9.91 -10.76
N ALA A 247 -44.77 -10.13 -10.24
CA ALA A 247 -44.14 -9.26 -9.24
C ALA A 247 -43.09 -8.38 -9.93
N SER A 248 -43.15 -7.07 -9.72
CA SER A 248 -42.19 -6.09 -10.24
C SER A 248 -41.02 -5.95 -9.28
N THR A 249 -39.92 -6.64 -9.58
CA THR A 249 -38.72 -6.68 -8.72
C THR A 249 -37.49 -6.18 -9.44
N LEU A 250 -36.72 -5.33 -8.77
CA LEU A 250 -35.38 -4.93 -9.17
C LEU A 250 -34.36 -5.85 -8.51
N ASN A 251 -33.56 -6.54 -9.32
CA ASN A 251 -32.47 -7.37 -8.86
C ASN A 251 -31.13 -6.67 -9.11
N ILE A 252 -30.27 -6.61 -8.11
CA ILE A 252 -28.93 -6.00 -8.20
C ILE A 252 -27.93 -7.03 -7.73
N ASN A 253 -27.05 -7.48 -8.63
CA ASN A 253 -25.97 -8.41 -8.35
C ASN A 253 -24.65 -7.65 -8.47
N ILE A 254 -23.88 -7.61 -7.38
CA ILE A 254 -22.61 -6.92 -7.30
C ILE A 254 -21.54 -7.93 -6.90
N THR A 255 -20.50 -8.02 -7.72
CA THR A 255 -19.31 -8.82 -7.44
C THR A 255 -18.15 -7.88 -7.19
N VAL A 256 -17.59 -7.95 -5.98
CA VAL A 256 -16.43 -7.18 -5.55
C VAL A 256 -15.24 -8.12 -5.39
N ASN A 257 -14.23 -7.97 -6.25
CA ASN A 257 -13.00 -8.74 -6.21
C ASN A 257 -11.93 -8.01 -5.38
N VAL A 258 -11.25 -8.74 -4.51
CA VAL A 258 -10.16 -8.26 -3.63
C VAL A 258 -8.87 -8.93 -4.04
N ASN A 259 -8.15 -8.28 -4.96
CA ASN A 259 -6.89 -8.77 -5.51
C ASN A 259 -5.69 -8.27 -4.70
N SER A 260 -4.53 -8.93 -4.86
CA SER A 260 -3.25 -8.44 -4.33
C SER A 260 -2.86 -7.13 -4.99
N GLN A 261 -2.45 -6.15 -4.19
CA GLN A 261 -2.17 -4.79 -4.64
C GLN A 261 -0.79 -4.32 -4.18
N SER A 262 -0.23 -3.37 -4.92
CA SER A 262 1.07 -2.75 -4.59
C SER A 262 0.85 -1.60 -3.62
N ILE A 263 1.37 -1.76 -2.41
CA ILE A 263 1.22 -0.83 -1.30
C ILE A 263 2.52 -0.07 -1.11
N ARG A 264 2.44 1.26 -1.18
CA ARG A 264 3.55 2.18 -0.97
C ARG A 264 3.75 2.48 0.51
N PHE A 265 5.00 2.47 0.95
CA PHE A 265 5.39 2.79 2.32
C PHE A 265 6.68 3.61 2.36
N ILE A 266 6.91 4.31 3.47
CA ILE A 266 8.16 5.00 3.78
C ILE A 266 9.04 4.05 4.60
N PRO A 267 10.23 3.66 4.11
CA PRO A 267 11.15 2.82 4.86
C PRO A 267 11.52 3.40 6.22
N GLY A 268 11.69 2.53 7.22
CA GLY A 268 12.17 2.94 8.54
C GLY A 268 13.68 3.13 8.56
N PHE A 269 14.20 3.83 9.58
CA PHE A 269 15.63 4.11 9.74
C PHE A 269 16.51 2.86 9.60
N TRP A 270 16.13 1.75 10.26
CA TRP A 270 16.93 0.51 10.23
C TRP A 270 16.96 -0.16 8.87
N GLN A 271 15.91 -0.01 8.07
CA GLN A 271 15.88 -0.54 6.71
C GLN A 271 16.84 0.25 5.82
N GLU A 272 16.81 1.58 5.91
CA GLU A 272 17.73 2.45 5.16
C GLU A 272 19.17 2.24 5.61
N PHE A 273 19.41 2.16 6.92
CA PHE A 273 20.72 1.83 7.47
C PHE A 273 21.22 0.48 6.92
N LYS A 274 20.35 -0.53 6.84
CA LYS A 274 20.66 -1.86 6.29
C LYS A 274 21.00 -1.81 4.78
N TRP A 275 20.44 -0.90 4.00
CA TRP A 275 20.83 -0.81 2.59
C TRP A 275 22.07 0.05 2.39
N GLY A 276 22.19 1.15 3.15
CA GLY A 276 23.33 2.05 3.10
C GLY A 276 24.66 1.39 3.48
N TRP A 277 24.72 0.63 4.58
CA TRP A 277 25.98 -0.04 4.99
C TRP A 277 26.45 -1.10 3.98
N ILE A 278 25.55 -1.84 3.32
CA ILE A 278 25.93 -2.86 2.32
C ILE A 278 26.57 -2.19 1.10
N GLN A 279 25.96 -1.12 0.60
CA GLN A 279 26.48 -0.37 -0.55
C GLN A 279 27.83 0.28 -0.21
N TYR A 280 27.92 0.92 0.96
CA TYR A 280 29.15 1.55 1.43
C TYR A 280 30.31 0.55 1.55
N LEU A 281 30.10 -0.59 2.21
CA LEU A 281 31.14 -1.61 2.39
C LEU A 281 31.58 -2.21 1.05
N SER A 282 30.66 -2.42 0.12
CA SER A 282 30.96 -2.97 -1.20
C SER A 282 31.91 -2.08 -2.01
N VAL A 283 31.74 -0.75 -1.92
CA VAL A 283 32.61 0.23 -2.58
C VAL A 283 33.89 0.49 -1.77
N LEU A 284 33.83 0.40 -0.45
CA LEU A 284 34.99 0.66 0.42
C LEU A 284 36.12 -0.36 0.22
N LEU A 285 35.79 -1.64 0.04
CA LEU A 285 36.79 -2.72 -0.10
C LEU A 285 37.81 -2.50 -1.23
N PRO A 286 37.42 -2.23 -2.50
CA PRO A 286 38.39 -1.97 -3.56
C PRO A 286 39.23 -0.71 -3.28
N PHE A 287 38.66 0.32 -2.66
CA PHE A 287 39.40 1.52 -2.27
C PHE A 287 40.47 1.20 -1.21
N ILE A 288 40.13 0.41 -0.19
CA ILE A 288 41.11 -0.06 0.80
C ILE A 288 42.26 -0.82 0.10
N MET A 289 41.95 -1.72 -0.84
CA MET A 289 42.96 -2.47 -1.58
C MET A 289 43.88 -1.57 -2.40
N ILE A 290 43.30 -0.64 -3.18
CA ILE A 290 44.06 0.27 -4.04
C ILE A 290 44.96 1.19 -3.20
N PHE A 291 44.40 1.85 -2.17
CA PHE A 291 45.18 2.80 -1.37
C PHE A 291 46.18 2.11 -0.44
N ASN A 292 45.93 0.88 0.02
CA ASN A 292 46.96 0.10 0.70
C ASN A 292 48.13 -0.18 -0.24
N ARG A 293 47.86 -0.57 -1.50
CA ARG A 293 48.92 -0.82 -2.48
C ARG A 293 49.72 0.44 -2.84
N ILE A 294 49.05 1.58 -2.97
CA ILE A 294 49.70 2.88 -3.19
C ILE A 294 50.59 3.25 -1.99
N LYS A 295 50.10 3.09 -0.76
CA LYS A 295 50.91 3.34 0.45
C LYS A 295 52.14 2.45 0.50
N GLU A 296 51.99 1.14 0.28
CA GLU A 296 53.11 0.20 0.21
C GLU A 296 54.14 0.66 -0.81
N PHE A 297 53.72 1.00 -2.03
CA PHE A 297 54.61 1.46 -3.08
C PHE A 297 55.37 2.74 -2.71
N VAL A 298 54.68 3.73 -2.12
CA VAL A 298 55.31 5.01 -1.74
C VAL A 298 56.34 4.83 -0.62
N PHE A 299 56.03 4.01 0.38
CA PHE A 299 56.92 3.79 1.52
C PHE A 299 58.07 2.82 1.22
N GLN A 300 57.83 1.76 0.44
CA GLN A 300 58.89 0.84 -0.01
C GLN A 300 59.93 1.56 -0.87
N ASN A 301 59.49 2.45 -1.76
CA ASN A 301 60.39 3.22 -2.62
C ASN A 301 60.93 4.50 -1.97
N GLN A 302 60.61 4.77 -0.69
CA GLN A 302 61.01 5.98 0.03
C GLN A 302 60.73 7.30 -0.72
N LEU A 303 59.63 7.35 -1.50
CA LEU A 303 59.23 8.56 -2.23
C LEU A 303 58.91 9.72 -1.29
N VAL A 304 58.64 9.41 -0.02
CA VAL A 304 58.48 10.38 1.06
C VAL A 304 59.42 10.04 2.22
N ARG A 305 60.05 11.07 2.81
CA ARG A 305 61.00 10.92 3.92
C ARG A 305 60.34 10.22 5.11
N THR A 306 60.83 9.03 5.43
CA THR A 306 60.42 8.22 6.58
C THR A 306 61.64 7.54 7.18
N LEU A 307 61.60 7.29 8.49
CA LEU A 307 62.59 6.48 9.20
C LEU A 307 62.13 5.03 9.14
N VAL A 308 62.94 4.15 8.54
CA VAL A 308 62.66 2.72 8.46
C VAL A 308 63.30 2.02 9.65
N ASP A 309 62.46 1.44 10.52
CA ASP A 309 62.90 0.59 11.61
C ASP A 309 62.93 -0.85 11.07
N MET A 310 64.13 -1.39 10.85
CA MET A 310 64.28 -2.76 10.34
C MET A 310 64.08 -3.77 11.47
N PRO A 311 63.33 -4.86 11.23
CA PRO A 311 63.17 -5.91 12.22
C PRO A 311 64.55 -6.49 12.58
N HIS A 312 64.94 -6.42 13.85
CA HIS A 312 66.14 -7.05 14.35
C HIS A 312 66.01 -8.57 14.23
N HIS A 313 66.65 -9.17 13.24
CA HIS A 313 66.89 -10.61 13.24
C HIS A 313 67.78 -10.94 14.45
N ARG A 314 67.18 -11.50 15.51
CA ARG A 314 67.95 -12.25 16.50
C ARG A 314 68.49 -13.49 15.81
N TYR A 315 69.73 -13.43 15.34
CA TYR A 315 70.52 -14.63 15.08
C TYR A 315 70.61 -15.39 16.41
N LYS A 316 69.92 -16.53 16.49
CA LYS A 316 70.23 -17.52 17.53
C LYS A 316 71.53 -18.19 17.11
N SER A 317 72.58 -17.92 17.91
CA SER A 317 73.83 -18.70 17.94
C SER A 317 73.57 -20.17 18.26
#